data_AF-A0A8S1L7T8-F1
#
_entry.id   AF-A0A8S1L7T8-F1
#
_cell.length_a   1.000
_cell.length_b   1.000
_cell.length_c   1.000
_cell.angle_alpha   90.00
_cell.angle_beta   90.00
_cell.angle_gamma   90.00
#
_symmetry.space_group_name_H-M   'P 1'
#
loop_
_entity.id
_entity.type
_entity.pdbx_description
1 polymer ?
#
loop_
_entity_poly.entity_id
_entity_poly.type
_entity_poly.pdbx_seq_one_letter_code
_entity_poly.pdbx_strand_id
1 'polypeptide(L)'
;MNQLLSSIKEKQNSEQQKYQLSDIEKQISISHIEKYISISQQILKQPIKEQILTLNQEIRNTNKLTNNKKQYYKHQYQKQLLRELKALGEVKQIPHVKQNIEVSNPDVLLYVLKEQLLRDQNRELLYSSKEYSFGLNSIIGAHGSDQTCLKIRNKNLDYDKIVNDNKLLQQHLLKFKEDISKLFQIPIDKIEILGVQKGSFEIDFKLQGKNLDYIKKMIKVNPLIKEFLDNYCNGNIEFVKYFDQAQTDVTISSDDFNPIYNMSWEGFHEKEERGPPDHKYDYYFPIGCYGFGLNVTKYENSEDWLKMDGNPNEWRILYHGTLNEYVNSIVRNNLQPGQRNLYASDLCYDEYGSAVQVGNGIYFSDRFEVCLNYTSHIEIDRKHFQAIFMTRVNPRKIRQSDRMVDVNYFVVNNSEDVRPYRLLLYETQ
;
A
#
# COMPACT_ATOMS: atom_id res chain seq x y z
N MET A 1 -38.12 -65.14 -5.73
CA MET A 1 -38.00 -64.51 -7.08
C MET A 1 -38.67 -63.13 -7.13
N ASN A 2 -39.94 -62.97 -6.73
CA ASN A 2 -40.65 -61.67 -6.79
C ASN A 2 -40.02 -60.56 -5.93
N GLN A 3 -39.53 -60.86 -4.72
CA GLN A 3 -38.84 -59.88 -3.89
C GLN A 3 -37.51 -59.40 -4.49
N LEU A 4 -36.77 -60.29 -5.15
CA LEU A 4 -35.51 -59.94 -5.82
C LEU A 4 -35.75 -59.04 -7.04
N LEU A 5 -36.80 -59.32 -7.82
CA LEU A 5 -37.20 -58.49 -8.96
C LEU A 5 -37.71 -57.11 -8.54
N SER A 6 -38.41 -57.01 -7.39
CA SER A 6 -38.83 -55.72 -6.82
C SER A 6 -37.60 -54.88 -6.42
N SER A 7 -36.65 -55.49 -5.72
CA SER A 7 -35.42 -54.81 -5.27
C SER A 7 -34.56 -54.32 -6.44
N ILE A 8 -34.45 -55.09 -7.53
CA ILE A 8 -33.70 -54.68 -8.72
C ILE A 8 -34.38 -53.49 -9.43
N LYS A 9 -35.72 -53.51 -9.56
CA LYS A 9 -36.47 -52.39 -10.16
C LYS A 9 -36.37 -51.11 -9.33
N GLU A 10 -36.44 -51.22 -8.00
CA GLU A 10 -36.25 -50.07 -7.11
C GLU A 10 -34.85 -49.48 -7.23
N LYS A 11 -33.81 -50.32 -7.32
CA LYS A 11 -32.44 -49.86 -7.51
C LYS A 11 -32.24 -49.16 -8.85
N GLN A 12 -32.75 -49.73 -9.95
CA GLN A 12 -32.67 -49.13 -11.29
C GLN A 12 -33.41 -47.79 -11.37
N ASN A 13 -34.60 -47.69 -10.76
CA ASN A 13 -35.34 -46.43 -10.69
C ASN A 13 -34.58 -45.37 -9.86
N SER A 14 -33.93 -45.78 -8.76
CA SER A 14 -33.13 -44.86 -7.94
C SER A 14 -31.89 -44.34 -8.67
N GLU A 15 -31.25 -45.16 -9.50
CA GLU A 15 -30.07 -44.78 -10.28
C GLU A 15 -30.46 -43.86 -11.46
N GLN A 16 -31.57 -44.12 -12.14
CA GLN A 16 -32.09 -43.22 -13.19
C GLN A 16 -32.51 -41.85 -12.62
N GLN A 17 -33.14 -41.81 -11.44
CA GLN A 17 -33.48 -40.56 -10.78
C GLN A 17 -32.23 -39.75 -10.39
N LYS A 18 -31.18 -40.41 -9.88
CA LYS A 18 -29.90 -39.73 -9.58
C LYS A 18 -29.25 -39.14 -10.83
N TYR A 19 -29.30 -39.83 -11.96
CA TYR A 19 -28.72 -39.36 -13.21
C TYR A 19 -29.47 -38.13 -13.76
N GLN A 20 -30.81 -38.18 -13.75
CA GLN A 20 -31.64 -37.05 -14.16
C GLN A 20 -31.44 -35.82 -13.28
N LEU A 21 -31.32 -35.99 -11.96
CA LEU A 21 -31.04 -34.89 -11.03
C LEU A 21 -29.66 -34.25 -11.31
N SER A 22 -28.63 -35.07 -11.56
CA SER A 22 -27.29 -34.58 -11.91
C SER A 22 -27.29 -33.76 -13.22
N ASP A 23 -28.01 -34.20 -14.24
CA ASP A 23 -28.07 -33.47 -15.52
C ASP A 23 -28.86 -32.16 -15.40
N ILE A 24 -29.93 -32.14 -14.61
CA ILE A 24 -30.67 -30.91 -14.29
C ILE A 24 -29.79 -29.93 -13.50
N GLU A 25 -29.02 -30.39 -12.51
CA GLU A 25 -28.08 -29.56 -11.77
C GLU A 25 -27.00 -28.95 -12.66
N LYS A 26 -26.47 -29.73 -13.63
CA LYS A 26 -25.51 -29.22 -14.62
C LYS A 26 -26.11 -28.17 -15.53
N GLN A 27 -27.32 -28.38 -16.06
CA GLN A 27 -27.99 -27.40 -16.93
C GLN A 27 -28.35 -26.10 -16.18
N ILE A 28 -28.77 -26.22 -14.92
CA ILE A 28 -28.98 -25.07 -14.04
C ILE A 28 -27.66 -24.32 -13.80
N SER A 29 -26.54 -25.03 -13.61
CA SER A 29 -25.23 -24.40 -13.41
C SER A 29 -24.75 -23.65 -14.67
N ILE A 30 -24.92 -24.23 -15.87
CA ILE A 30 -24.49 -23.62 -17.13
C ILE A 30 -25.29 -22.35 -17.43
N SER A 31 -26.62 -22.37 -17.26
CA SER A 31 -27.45 -21.20 -17.52
C SER A 31 -27.15 -20.03 -16.57
N HIS A 32 -26.77 -20.31 -15.32
CA HIS A 32 -26.29 -19.26 -14.41
C HIS A 32 -24.95 -18.66 -14.86
N ILE A 33 -23.99 -19.49 -15.32
CA ILE A 33 -22.69 -19.02 -15.80
C ILE A 33 -22.87 -18.08 -17.01
N GLU A 34 -23.68 -18.47 -17.99
CA GLU A 34 -23.93 -17.66 -19.19
C GLU A 34 -24.58 -16.32 -18.84
N LYS A 35 -25.51 -16.31 -17.88
CA LYS A 35 -26.12 -15.09 -17.36
C LYS A 35 -25.06 -14.16 -16.74
N TYR A 36 -24.15 -14.68 -15.92
CA TYR A 36 -23.12 -13.87 -15.27
C TYR A 36 -22.06 -13.34 -16.23
N ILE A 37 -21.67 -14.12 -17.24
CA ILE A 37 -20.76 -13.67 -18.29
C ILE A 37 -21.40 -12.51 -19.06
N SER A 38 -22.68 -12.63 -19.43
CA SER A 38 -23.43 -11.57 -20.11
C SER A 38 -23.51 -10.29 -19.26
N ILE A 39 -23.83 -10.41 -17.97
CA ILE A 39 -23.86 -9.27 -17.03
C ILE A 39 -22.48 -8.61 -16.94
N SER A 40 -21.40 -9.39 -16.80
CA SER A 40 -20.04 -8.86 -16.73
C SER A 40 -19.67 -8.09 -18.00
N GLN A 41 -20.01 -8.62 -19.18
CA GLN A 41 -19.74 -7.96 -20.46
C GLN A 41 -20.56 -6.68 -20.65
N GLN A 42 -21.78 -6.62 -20.11
CA GLN A 42 -22.60 -5.41 -20.13
C GLN A 42 -22.05 -4.33 -19.19
N ILE A 43 -21.62 -4.72 -17.98
CA ILE A 43 -21.02 -3.81 -16.99
C ILE A 43 -19.75 -3.20 -17.56
N LEU A 44 -18.84 -3.99 -18.14
CA LEU A 44 -17.57 -3.49 -18.67
C LEU A 44 -17.73 -2.45 -19.80
N LYS A 45 -18.90 -2.36 -20.43
CA LYS A 45 -19.19 -1.37 -21.49
C LYS A 45 -19.76 -0.04 -20.96
N GLN A 46 -20.13 0.04 -19.68
CA GLN A 46 -20.70 1.24 -19.08
C GLN A 46 -19.62 2.21 -18.58
N PRO A 47 -19.92 3.50 -18.39
CA PRO A 47 -19.05 4.41 -17.65
C PRO A 47 -18.83 3.94 -16.20
N ILE A 48 -17.63 4.14 -15.64
CA ILE A 48 -17.20 3.63 -14.32
C ILE A 48 -18.27 3.86 -13.23
N LYS A 49 -18.87 5.06 -13.18
CA LYS A 49 -19.91 5.41 -12.19
C LYS A 49 -21.17 4.52 -12.28
N GLU A 50 -21.57 4.11 -13.48
CA GLU A 50 -22.72 3.23 -13.71
C GLU A 50 -22.37 1.77 -13.46
N GLN A 51 -21.15 1.34 -13.81
CA GLN A 51 -20.64 0.02 -13.46
C GLN A 51 -20.78 -0.24 -11.95
N ILE A 52 -20.45 0.78 -11.16
CA ILE A 52 -20.52 0.77 -9.70
C ILE A 52 -21.95 0.59 -9.19
N LEU A 53 -22.92 1.28 -9.80
CA LEU A 53 -24.32 1.17 -9.40
C LEU A 53 -24.89 -0.21 -9.72
N THR A 54 -24.66 -0.72 -10.94
CA THR A 54 -25.14 -2.04 -11.36
C THR A 54 -24.49 -3.16 -10.53
N LEU A 55 -23.19 -3.09 -10.26
CA LEU A 55 -22.50 -4.07 -9.41
C LEU A 55 -23.00 -4.06 -7.97
N ASN A 56 -23.26 -2.89 -7.40
CA ASN A 56 -23.82 -2.78 -6.04
C ASN A 56 -25.24 -3.36 -5.95
N GLN A 57 -26.01 -3.29 -7.04
CA GLN A 57 -27.34 -3.89 -7.11
C GLN A 57 -27.27 -5.43 -7.18
N GLU A 58 -26.34 -5.98 -7.95
CA GLU A 58 -26.09 -7.43 -8.01
C GLU A 58 -25.48 -8.00 -6.71
N ILE A 59 -24.65 -7.22 -6.01
CA ILE A 59 -24.08 -7.57 -4.69
C ILE A 59 -25.18 -7.79 -3.66
N ARG A 60 -26.23 -6.97 -3.66
CA ARG A 60 -27.34 -7.10 -2.71
C ARG A 60 -28.14 -8.40 -2.90
N ASN A 61 -27.97 -9.08 -4.03
CA ASN A 61 -28.77 -10.23 -4.42
C ASN A 61 -28.09 -11.61 -4.19
N THR A 62 -26.80 -11.69 -3.81
CA THR A 62 -26.04 -12.96 -3.73
C THR A 62 -25.61 -13.36 -2.30
N ASN A 63 -26.44 -14.13 -1.59
CA ASN A 63 -26.29 -14.47 -0.15
C ASN A 63 -25.66 -15.85 0.18
N LYS A 64 -25.00 -16.58 -0.73
CA LYS A 64 -24.80 -18.05 -0.56
C LYS A 64 -23.39 -18.61 -0.33
N LEU A 65 -22.30 -17.84 -0.27
CA LEU A 65 -20.95 -18.42 -0.10
C LEU A 65 -20.33 -18.22 1.30
N THR A 66 -19.82 -19.31 1.87
CA THR A 66 -19.07 -19.36 3.14
C THR A 66 -17.66 -18.75 2.99
N ASN A 67 -17.12 -18.14 4.05
CA ASN A 67 -15.82 -17.44 4.05
C ASN A 67 -14.62 -18.32 3.67
N ASN A 68 -14.58 -19.59 4.09
CA ASN A 68 -13.48 -20.51 3.72
C ASN A 68 -13.46 -20.80 2.21
N LYS A 69 -14.64 -20.88 1.58
CA LYS A 69 -14.74 -21.02 0.12
C LYS A 69 -14.26 -19.75 -0.59
N LYS A 70 -14.63 -18.56 -0.08
CA LYS A 70 -14.14 -17.27 -0.61
C LYS A 70 -12.61 -17.17 -0.55
N GLN A 71 -11.99 -17.56 0.56
CA GLN A 71 -10.52 -17.55 0.72
C GLN A 71 -9.81 -18.57 -0.16
N TYR A 72 -10.32 -19.81 -0.22
CA TYR A 72 -9.77 -20.87 -1.09
C TYR A 72 -9.75 -20.44 -2.55
N TYR A 73 -10.85 -19.87 -3.06
CA TYR A 73 -10.93 -19.47 -4.45
C TYR A 73 -10.18 -18.16 -4.77
N LYS A 74 -10.09 -17.21 -3.83
CA LYS A 74 -9.20 -16.03 -3.93
C LYS A 74 -7.76 -16.45 -4.24
N HIS A 75 -7.27 -17.46 -3.52
CA HIS A 75 -5.93 -17.98 -3.70
C HIS A 75 -5.73 -18.67 -5.06
N GLN A 76 -6.79 -19.21 -5.67
CA GLN A 76 -6.71 -19.99 -6.91
C GLN A 76 -6.79 -19.10 -8.15
N TYR A 77 -7.61 -18.05 -8.13
CA TYR A 77 -7.63 -17.05 -9.20
C TYR A 77 -6.37 -16.20 -9.24
N GLN A 78 -5.74 -15.93 -8.08
CA GLN A 78 -4.40 -15.33 -8.04
C GLN A 78 -3.36 -16.18 -8.80
N LYS A 79 -3.46 -17.52 -8.74
CA LYS A 79 -2.58 -18.42 -9.50
C LYS A 79 -2.88 -18.43 -10.99
N GLN A 80 -4.14 -18.28 -11.39
CA GLN A 80 -4.55 -18.31 -12.80
C GLN A 80 -4.20 -16.98 -13.51
N LEU A 81 -4.45 -15.84 -12.86
CA LEU A 81 -4.00 -14.53 -13.34
C LEU A 81 -2.47 -14.52 -13.51
N LEU A 82 -1.73 -15.12 -12.57
CA LEU A 82 -0.28 -15.28 -12.68
C LEU A 82 0.16 -16.15 -13.88
N ARG A 83 -0.63 -17.17 -14.25
CA ARG A 83 -0.35 -18.00 -15.44
C ARG A 83 -0.60 -17.22 -16.74
N GLU A 84 -1.66 -16.42 -16.80
CA GLU A 84 -1.97 -15.60 -17.99
C GLU A 84 -0.98 -14.43 -18.15
N LEU A 85 -0.63 -13.75 -17.05
CA LEU A 85 0.43 -12.72 -17.07
C LEU A 85 1.79 -13.29 -17.47
N LYS A 86 2.10 -14.54 -17.12
CA LYS A 86 3.29 -15.26 -17.61
C LYS A 86 3.20 -15.63 -19.09
N ALA A 87 2.03 -16.01 -19.59
CA ALA A 87 1.80 -16.32 -21.00
C ALA A 87 1.88 -15.07 -21.90
N LEU A 88 1.56 -13.90 -21.33
CA LEU A 88 1.70 -12.59 -21.97
C LEU A 88 3.13 -12.01 -21.85
N GLY A 89 4.05 -12.69 -21.14
CA GLY A 89 5.45 -12.30 -21.02
C GLY A 89 5.77 -11.28 -19.92
N GLU A 90 4.80 -10.92 -19.06
CA GLU A 90 4.90 -9.71 -18.21
C GLU A 90 5.34 -9.94 -16.76
N VAL A 91 5.62 -11.15 -16.27
CA VAL A 91 6.09 -11.32 -14.87
C VAL A 91 7.05 -12.51 -14.68
N LYS A 92 8.26 -12.27 -14.14
CA LYS A 92 9.30 -13.30 -13.98
C LYS A 92 9.17 -14.21 -12.75
N GLN A 93 8.62 -13.83 -11.58
CA GLN A 93 8.32 -14.80 -10.49
C GLN A 93 7.58 -14.21 -9.27
N ILE A 94 6.71 -15.02 -8.65
CA ILE A 94 6.33 -14.96 -7.22
C ILE A 94 6.34 -16.43 -6.72
N PRO A 95 6.78 -16.74 -5.47
CA PRO A 95 7.00 -18.11 -5.03
C PRO A 95 5.69 -18.91 -4.81
N HIS A 96 5.76 -20.15 -5.30
CA HIS A 96 4.99 -21.37 -5.04
C HIS A 96 3.64 -21.31 -4.31
N VAL A 97 2.58 -21.80 -4.97
CA VAL A 97 1.77 -22.97 -4.51
C VAL A 97 1.14 -23.66 -5.74
N LYS A 98 1.44 -24.93 -6.00
CA LYS A 98 0.78 -25.75 -7.05
C LYS A 98 -0.58 -26.24 -6.56
N GLN A 99 -1.63 -26.15 -7.39
CA GLN A 99 -2.77 -27.09 -7.49
C GLN A 99 -3.72 -26.65 -8.62
N ASN A 100 -4.40 -27.60 -9.29
CA ASN A 100 -5.30 -27.40 -10.44
C ASN A 100 -6.75 -27.21 -9.98
N ILE A 101 -7.52 -26.32 -10.64
CA ILE A 101 -8.98 -26.20 -10.42
C ILE A 101 -9.75 -25.89 -11.72
N GLU A 102 -10.96 -26.44 -11.77
CA GLU A 102 -12.03 -26.31 -12.76
C GLU A 102 -12.80 -24.97 -12.75
N VAL A 103 -13.20 -24.53 -13.94
CA VAL A 103 -13.76 -23.21 -14.31
C VAL A 103 -15.25 -23.03 -13.95
N SER A 104 -15.85 -23.90 -13.14
CA SER A 104 -17.30 -24.06 -13.05
C SER A 104 -18.05 -23.17 -12.03
N ASN A 105 -17.43 -22.18 -11.39
CA ASN A 105 -18.09 -21.39 -10.32
C ASN A 105 -18.19 -19.87 -10.62
N PRO A 106 -19.35 -19.39 -11.11
CA PRO A 106 -19.52 -17.99 -11.55
C PRO A 106 -19.60 -16.97 -10.41
N ASP A 107 -20.04 -17.37 -9.20
CA ASP A 107 -20.10 -16.47 -8.03
C ASP A 107 -18.69 -16.06 -7.56
N VAL A 108 -17.69 -16.91 -7.82
CA VAL A 108 -16.28 -16.67 -7.51
C VAL A 108 -15.66 -15.68 -8.49
N LEU A 109 -15.96 -15.82 -9.79
CA LEU A 109 -15.53 -14.89 -10.83
C LEU A 109 -16.01 -13.46 -10.52
N LEU A 110 -17.28 -13.34 -10.10
CA LEU A 110 -17.89 -12.07 -9.72
C LEU A 110 -17.25 -11.44 -8.48
N TYR A 111 -16.76 -12.23 -7.52
CA TYR A 111 -16.07 -11.72 -6.33
C TYR A 111 -14.67 -11.15 -6.66
N VAL A 112 -13.92 -11.80 -7.54
CA VAL A 112 -12.57 -11.34 -7.95
C VAL A 112 -12.66 -10.03 -8.73
N LEU A 113 -13.62 -9.89 -9.63
CA LEU A 113 -13.89 -8.65 -10.37
C LEU A 113 -14.23 -7.48 -9.42
N LYS A 114 -14.96 -7.74 -8.32
CA LYS A 114 -15.33 -6.73 -7.31
C LYS A 114 -14.11 -6.19 -6.55
N GLU A 115 -13.19 -7.05 -6.14
CA GLU A 115 -11.98 -6.65 -5.39
C GLU A 115 -11.00 -5.85 -6.24
N GLN A 116 -10.89 -6.19 -7.53
CA GLN A 116 -10.04 -5.45 -8.46
C GLN A 116 -10.58 -4.03 -8.68
N LEU A 117 -11.89 -3.90 -8.90
CA LEU A 117 -12.54 -2.60 -9.07
C LEU A 117 -12.41 -1.69 -7.83
N LEU A 118 -12.49 -2.25 -6.62
CA LEU A 118 -12.39 -1.48 -5.37
C LEU A 118 -10.99 -0.87 -5.16
N ARG A 119 -9.96 -1.59 -5.62
CA ARG A 119 -8.58 -1.10 -5.60
C ARG A 119 -8.37 0.02 -6.62
N ASP A 120 -8.98 -0.11 -7.79
CA ASP A 120 -8.93 0.91 -8.84
C ASP A 120 -9.71 2.17 -8.43
N GLN A 121 -10.85 2.02 -7.73
CA GLN A 121 -11.59 3.14 -7.11
C GLN A 121 -10.76 3.91 -6.08
N ASN A 122 -10.08 3.21 -5.16
CA ASN A 122 -9.25 3.86 -4.15
C ASN A 122 -8.08 4.60 -4.81
N ARG A 123 -7.49 4.03 -5.87
CA ARG A 123 -6.44 4.70 -6.65
C ARG A 123 -6.95 5.96 -7.35
N GLU A 124 -8.15 5.92 -7.93
CA GLU A 124 -8.73 7.06 -8.64
C GLU A 124 -9.16 8.19 -7.69
N LEU A 125 -9.67 7.84 -6.50
CA LEU A 125 -9.98 8.82 -5.44
C LEU A 125 -8.72 9.49 -4.88
N LEU A 126 -7.61 8.74 -4.79
CA LEU A 126 -6.29 9.26 -4.43
C LEU A 126 -5.71 10.16 -5.52
N TYR A 127 -6.03 9.91 -6.80
CA TYR A 127 -5.50 10.67 -7.93
C TYR A 127 -6.26 11.98 -8.23
N SER A 128 -7.55 12.07 -7.86
CA SER A 128 -8.45 13.14 -8.33
C SER A 128 -8.84 14.22 -7.30
N SER A 129 -8.49 14.05 -6.02
CA SER A 129 -8.93 14.97 -4.96
C SER A 129 -7.89 16.02 -4.57
N LYS A 130 -8.15 17.30 -4.88
CA LYS A 130 -7.30 18.46 -4.52
C LYS A 130 -7.34 18.85 -3.03
N GLU A 131 -8.18 18.22 -2.22
CA GLU A 131 -8.35 18.53 -0.78
C GLU A 131 -7.36 17.77 0.14
N TYR A 132 -6.62 16.79 -0.37
CA TYR A 132 -5.75 15.93 0.44
C TYR A 132 -4.30 16.02 -0.07
N SER A 133 -3.49 16.90 0.53
CA SER A 133 -2.04 17.00 0.24
C SER A 133 -1.26 16.53 1.48
N PHE A 134 -0.46 15.47 1.36
CA PHE A 134 0.19 14.75 2.47
C PHE A 134 1.69 15.05 2.66
N GLY A 135 2.05 15.69 3.78
CA GLY A 135 3.42 15.95 4.26
C GLY A 135 4.35 14.72 4.27
N LEU A 136 5.67 14.92 4.41
CA LEU A 136 6.59 13.83 4.77
C LEU A 136 6.10 13.19 6.07
N ASN A 137 5.75 14.04 7.03
CA ASN A 137 5.15 13.69 8.30
C ASN A 137 3.77 13.01 8.16
N SER A 138 3.12 13.11 7.00
CA SER A 138 1.85 12.41 6.69
C SER A 138 2.06 11.07 5.97
N ILE A 139 3.26 10.80 5.45
CA ILE A 139 3.64 9.54 4.78
C ILE A 139 4.41 8.63 5.71
N ILE A 140 5.36 9.22 6.46
CA ILE A 140 5.77 8.67 7.75
C ILE A 140 4.55 8.58 8.66
N GLY A 141 3.62 9.52 8.51
CA GLY A 141 2.28 9.56 9.07
C GLY A 141 1.31 8.43 8.69
N ALA A 142 1.29 7.98 7.45
CA ALA A 142 0.46 6.84 7.06
C ALA A 142 1.00 5.54 7.68
N HIS A 143 2.29 5.54 8.06
CA HIS A 143 2.91 4.58 8.97
C HIS A 143 2.96 5.04 10.44
N GLY A 144 2.46 6.25 10.76
CA GLY A 144 2.72 6.94 12.01
C GLY A 144 2.23 8.40 12.14
N SER A 145 0.93 8.72 11.96
CA SER A 145 0.38 10.10 12.06
C SER A 145 -0.73 10.23 13.08
N ASP A 146 -0.71 11.41 13.70
CA ASP A 146 -1.66 12.10 14.55
C ASP A 146 -3.12 11.91 14.13
N GLN A 147 -3.65 10.74 14.45
CA GLN A 147 -5.06 10.60 14.70
C GLN A 147 -5.17 10.57 16.22
N THR A 148 -5.75 11.63 16.83
CA THR A 148 -6.41 11.41 18.12
C THR A 148 -7.60 10.54 17.82
N CYS A 149 -7.34 9.23 17.75
CA CYS A 149 -8.39 8.26 17.67
C CYS A 149 -8.85 8.00 19.10
N LEU A 150 -10.16 7.92 19.24
CA LEU A 150 -10.75 7.33 20.42
C LEU A 150 -10.91 5.86 20.08
N LYS A 151 -10.22 5.02 20.84
CA LYS A 151 -10.42 3.58 20.79
C LYS A 151 -11.42 3.20 21.86
N ILE A 152 -12.51 2.58 21.42
CA ILE A 152 -13.66 2.24 22.25
C ILE A 152 -13.89 0.74 22.20
N ARG A 153 -14.14 0.12 23.35
CA ARG A 153 -14.33 -1.33 23.50
C ARG A 153 -15.76 -1.70 23.92
N ASN A 154 -16.55 -2.28 23.04
CA ASN A 154 -17.89 -2.76 23.37
C ASN A 154 -17.91 -4.28 23.60
N LYS A 155 -18.14 -4.70 24.85
CA LYS A 155 -18.23 -6.12 25.26
C LYS A 155 -19.63 -6.73 25.08
N ASN A 156 -20.65 -5.90 24.89
CA ASN A 156 -22.04 -6.36 24.71
C ASN A 156 -22.34 -6.74 23.26
N LEU A 157 -21.38 -6.54 22.38
CA LEU A 157 -21.47 -6.82 20.96
C LEU A 157 -20.52 -7.96 20.58
N ASP A 158 -21.11 -8.99 19.97
CA ASP A 158 -20.39 -10.12 19.40
C ASP A 158 -19.79 -9.70 18.05
N TYR A 159 -18.48 -9.52 18.03
CA TYR A 159 -17.74 -9.10 16.84
C TYR A 159 -18.00 -10.02 15.65
N ASP A 160 -17.98 -11.34 15.86
CA ASP A 160 -18.14 -12.31 14.78
C ASP A 160 -19.58 -12.26 14.22
N LYS A 161 -20.60 -11.98 15.05
CA LYS A 161 -21.96 -11.77 14.54
C LYS A 161 -22.12 -10.50 13.72
N ILE A 162 -21.53 -9.40 14.18
CA ILE A 162 -21.72 -8.08 13.54
C ILE A 162 -20.91 -7.96 12.25
N VAL A 163 -19.65 -8.39 12.26
CA VAL A 163 -18.76 -8.22 11.09
C VAL A 163 -19.14 -9.16 9.93
N ASN A 164 -19.79 -10.30 10.22
CA ASN A 164 -20.30 -11.19 9.17
C ASN A 164 -21.62 -10.71 8.53
N ASP A 165 -22.31 -9.72 9.13
CA ASP A 165 -23.49 -9.07 8.56
C ASP A 165 -23.17 -7.59 8.27
N ASN A 166 -22.74 -7.31 7.04
CA ASN A 166 -22.34 -5.95 6.65
C ASN A 166 -23.48 -4.93 6.85
N LYS A 167 -24.74 -5.32 6.67
CA LYS A 167 -25.86 -4.40 6.90
C LYS A 167 -25.97 -4.04 8.37
N LEU A 168 -25.88 -5.03 9.25
CA LEU A 168 -25.87 -4.83 10.69
C LEU A 168 -24.67 -3.99 11.14
N LEU A 169 -23.47 -4.28 10.62
CA LEU A 169 -22.26 -3.49 10.89
C LEU A 169 -22.43 -2.02 10.47
N GLN A 170 -22.87 -1.75 9.24
CA GLN A 170 -23.04 -0.37 8.76
C GLN A 170 -24.13 0.37 9.53
N GLN A 171 -25.25 -0.28 9.85
CA GLN A 171 -26.29 0.30 10.71
C GLN A 171 -25.75 0.64 12.09
N HIS A 172 -24.90 -0.24 12.65
CA HIS A 172 -24.30 -0.04 13.94
C HIS A 172 -23.30 1.12 13.94
N LEU A 173 -22.40 1.17 12.95
CA LEU A 173 -21.43 2.24 12.80
C LEU A 173 -22.12 3.59 12.54
N LEU A 174 -23.18 3.62 11.73
CA LEU A 174 -23.96 4.83 11.51
C LEU A 174 -24.61 5.32 12.81
N LYS A 175 -25.28 4.43 13.55
CA LYS A 175 -25.90 4.78 14.84
C LYS A 175 -24.85 5.31 15.81
N PHE A 176 -23.69 4.66 15.89
CA PHE A 176 -22.56 5.13 16.70
C PHE A 176 -22.12 6.54 16.28
N LYS A 177 -21.96 6.82 14.98
CA LYS A 177 -21.64 8.17 14.48
C LYS A 177 -22.71 9.20 14.83
N GLU A 178 -24.00 8.84 14.71
CA GLU A 178 -25.12 9.72 15.07
C GLU A 178 -25.12 10.06 16.57
N ASP A 179 -24.87 9.07 17.43
CA ASP A 179 -24.80 9.25 18.87
C ASP A 179 -23.61 10.14 19.25
N ILE A 180 -22.42 9.88 18.71
CA ILE A 180 -21.22 10.72 18.90
C ILE A 180 -21.47 12.14 18.36
N SER A 181 -22.11 12.29 17.20
CA SER A 181 -22.43 13.58 16.58
C SER A 181 -23.29 14.44 17.51
N LYS A 182 -24.37 13.87 18.05
CA LYS A 182 -25.27 14.54 18.99
C LYS A 182 -24.56 14.91 20.29
N LEU A 183 -23.78 13.96 20.84
CA LEU A 183 -23.10 14.11 22.12
C LEU A 183 -22.01 15.19 22.09
N PHE A 184 -21.19 15.22 21.04
CA PHE A 184 -20.10 16.18 20.91
C PHE A 184 -20.49 17.47 20.16
N GLN A 185 -21.72 17.54 19.62
CA GLN A 185 -22.21 18.61 18.75
C GLN A 185 -21.31 18.82 17.54
N ILE A 186 -20.94 17.72 16.88
CA ILE A 186 -20.06 17.68 15.70
C ILE A 186 -20.85 17.09 14.53
N PRO A 187 -20.81 17.69 13.33
CA PRO A 187 -21.45 17.12 12.15
C PRO A 187 -21.02 15.67 11.88
N ILE A 188 -21.93 14.82 11.44
CA ILE A 188 -21.68 13.38 11.28
C ILE A 188 -20.61 13.06 10.22
N ASP A 189 -20.45 13.93 9.23
CA ASP A 189 -19.41 13.90 8.19
C ASP A 189 -18.02 14.23 8.73
N LYS A 190 -17.93 14.89 9.89
CA LYS A 190 -16.68 15.16 10.62
C LYS A 190 -16.30 14.04 11.59
N ILE A 191 -17.03 12.92 11.57
CA ILE A 191 -16.72 11.72 12.34
C ILE A 191 -16.25 10.64 11.37
N GLU A 192 -15.04 10.14 11.54
CA GLU A 192 -14.43 9.16 10.65
C GLU A 192 -14.17 7.87 11.42
N ILE A 193 -14.66 6.73 10.91
CA ILE A 193 -14.38 5.40 11.47
C ILE A 193 -13.13 4.88 10.78
N LEU A 194 -12.08 4.61 11.55
CA LEU A 194 -10.78 4.21 11.06
C LEU A 194 -10.66 2.69 10.93
N GLY A 195 -11.35 1.96 11.80
CA GLY A 195 -11.31 0.51 11.80
C GLY A 195 -12.22 -0.13 12.84
N VAL A 196 -12.45 -1.44 12.64
CA VAL A 196 -13.13 -2.30 13.61
C VAL A 196 -12.29 -3.56 13.81
N GLN A 197 -11.88 -3.84 15.05
CA GLN A 197 -10.90 -4.90 15.35
C GLN A 197 -11.51 -6.07 16.13
N LYS A 198 -10.95 -7.27 15.93
CA LYS A 198 -11.43 -8.54 16.52
C LYS A 198 -11.10 -8.61 18.02
N GLY A 199 -12.10 -9.00 18.81
CA GLY A 199 -12.05 -9.09 20.26
C GLY A 199 -13.44 -8.85 20.85
N SER A 200 -13.52 -8.07 21.91
CA SER A 200 -14.70 -7.20 22.15
C SER A 200 -14.74 -6.16 21.05
N PHE A 201 -15.89 -5.93 20.43
CA PHE A 201 -16.04 -5.02 19.29
C PHE A 201 -15.37 -3.66 19.55
N GLU A 202 -14.22 -3.44 18.91
CA GLU A 202 -13.41 -2.24 19.09
C GLU A 202 -13.60 -1.30 17.90
N ILE A 203 -13.94 -0.03 18.17
CA ILE A 203 -14.09 1.01 17.14
C ILE A 203 -13.01 2.05 17.36
N ASP A 204 -12.22 2.29 16.31
CA ASP A 204 -11.28 3.40 16.24
C ASP A 204 -11.94 4.52 15.42
N PHE A 205 -12.06 5.73 15.98
CA PHE A 205 -12.69 6.84 15.28
C PHE A 205 -12.06 8.21 15.58
N LYS A 206 -12.22 9.14 14.65
CA LYS A 206 -11.66 10.50 14.69
C LYS A 206 -12.77 11.56 14.64
N LEU A 207 -12.58 12.63 15.41
CA LEU A 207 -13.42 13.84 15.40
C LEU A 207 -12.66 14.98 14.71
N GLN A 208 -13.01 15.30 13.47
CA GLN A 208 -12.34 16.34 12.70
C GLN A 208 -12.63 17.74 13.28
N GLY A 209 -11.60 18.60 13.31
CA GLY A 209 -11.72 20.00 13.74
C GLY A 209 -11.77 20.22 15.26
N LYS A 210 -11.56 19.19 16.08
CA LYS A 210 -11.46 19.29 17.55
C LYS A 210 -10.15 18.66 18.03
N ASN A 211 -9.47 19.30 18.96
CA ASN A 211 -8.24 18.77 19.57
C ASN A 211 -8.55 17.86 20.78
N LEU A 212 -7.55 17.11 21.23
CA LEU A 212 -7.66 16.15 22.34
C LEU A 212 -8.16 16.80 23.64
N ASP A 213 -7.67 17.99 23.96
CA ASP A 213 -8.01 18.70 25.19
C ASP A 213 -9.47 19.11 25.22
N TYR A 214 -10.02 19.54 24.07
CA TYR A 214 -11.44 19.78 23.92
C TYR A 214 -12.25 18.51 24.19
N ILE A 215 -11.86 17.38 23.59
CA ILE A 215 -12.58 16.10 23.76
C ILE A 215 -12.55 15.66 25.24
N LYS A 216 -11.37 15.70 25.88
CA LYS A 216 -11.20 15.37 27.30
C LYS A 216 -12.03 16.29 28.20
N LYS A 217 -12.03 17.59 27.91
CA LYS A 217 -12.86 18.57 28.63
C LYS A 217 -14.34 18.27 28.47
N MET A 218 -14.80 17.95 27.25
CA MET A 218 -16.21 17.60 26.99
C MET A 218 -16.63 16.34 27.75
N ILE A 219 -15.81 15.29 27.74
CA ILE A 219 -16.08 14.05 28.50
C ILE A 219 -16.15 14.35 30.01
N LYS A 220 -15.30 15.23 30.53
CA LYS A 220 -15.29 15.61 31.96
C LYS A 220 -16.50 16.46 32.36
N VAL A 221 -16.93 17.38 31.49
CA VAL A 221 -17.97 18.37 31.79
C VAL A 221 -19.37 17.85 31.48
N ASN A 222 -19.52 16.98 30.49
CA ASN A 222 -20.82 16.49 30.04
C ASN A 222 -21.09 15.06 30.56
N PRO A 223 -21.95 14.88 31.58
CA PRO A 223 -22.23 13.57 32.16
C PRO A 223 -22.89 12.61 31.17
N LEU A 224 -23.62 13.10 30.16
CA LEU A 224 -24.24 12.25 29.14
C LEU A 224 -23.19 11.63 28.21
N ILE A 225 -22.11 12.35 27.90
CA ILE A 225 -20.99 11.81 27.12
C ILE A 225 -20.33 10.70 27.92
N LYS A 226 -20.06 10.95 29.20
CA LYS A 226 -19.45 9.98 30.09
C LYS A 226 -20.34 8.74 30.23
N GLU A 227 -21.62 8.90 30.49
CA GLU A 227 -22.58 7.79 30.61
C GLU A 227 -22.68 6.98 29.32
N PHE A 228 -22.76 7.63 28.15
CA PHE A 228 -22.75 6.92 26.87
C PHE A 228 -21.47 6.10 26.70
N LEU A 229 -20.31 6.70 26.95
CA LEU A 229 -19.03 6.00 26.81
C LEU A 229 -18.86 4.91 27.89
N ASP A 230 -19.37 5.11 29.09
CA ASP A 230 -19.35 4.08 30.13
C ASP A 230 -20.22 2.88 29.72
N ASN A 231 -21.44 3.13 29.23
CA ASN A 231 -22.38 2.09 28.82
C ASN A 231 -22.00 1.40 27.51
N TYR A 232 -21.50 2.16 26.53
CA TYR A 232 -21.15 1.66 25.20
C TYR A 232 -19.71 1.10 25.15
N CYS A 233 -18.78 1.68 25.91
CA CYS A 233 -17.35 1.35 25.90
C CYS A 233 -16.88 0.61 27.17
N ASN A 234 -17.80 0.28 28.09
CA ASN A 234 -17.48 -0.26 29.41
C ASN A 234 -16.46 0.62 30.18
N GLY A 235 -16.54 1.93 29.99
CA GLY A 235 -15.68 2.93 30.64
C GLY A 235 -14.22 2.94 30.17
N ASN A 236 -13.85 2.10 29.19
CA ASN A 236 -12.50 2.06 28.63
C ASN A 236 -12.45 2.94 27.38
N ILE A 237 -12.13 4.21 27.58
CA ILE A 237 -11.79 5.14 26.51
C ILE A 237 -10.27 5.24 26.49
N GLU A 238 -9.65 4.66 25.48
CA GLU A 238 -8.22 4.85 25.27
C GLU A 238 -8.04 6.05 24.33
N PHE A 239 -7.40 7.09 24.85
CA PHE A 239 -6.92 8.20 24.03
C PHE A 239 -5.59 7.78 23.45
N VAL A 240 -5.63 7.18 22.26
CA VAL A 240 -4.40 6.85 21.59
C VAL A 240 -3.91 8.13 20.94
N LYS A 241 -2.88 8.73 21.55
CA LYS A 241 -2.06 9.73 20.88
C LYS A 241 -1.25 8.96 19.88
N TYR A 242 -1.67 8.93 18.63
CA TYR A 242 -0.84 8.22 17.68
C TYR A 242 0.48 8.97 17.54
N PHE A 243 0.55 10.28 17.29
CA PHE A 243 1.83 11.02 17.25
C PHE A 243 1.58 12.50 17.64
N ASP A 244 2.60 13.23 18.08
CA ASP A 244 2.52 14.68 18.38
C ASP A 244 2.96 15.47 17.14
N GLN A 245 2.37 16.65 16.94
CA GLN A 245 2.69 17.61 15.89
C GLN A 245 4.21 17.70 15.65
N ALA A 246 4.69 17.17 14.52
CA ALA A 246 6.02 17.52 14.04
C ALA A 246 6.02 19.03 13.75
N GLN A 247 6.63 19.81 14.65
CA GLN A 247 6.83 21.26 14.53
C GLN A 247 7.84 21.61 13.43
N THR A 248 7.65 21.12 12.22
CA THR A 248 8.58 21.38 11.12
C THR A 248 7.82 21.78 9.86
N ASP A 249 8.29 22.83 9.18
CA ASP A 249 7.77 23.40 7.92
C ASP A 249 7.79 22.45 6.69
N VAL A 250 7.98 21.14 6.93
CA VAL A 250 8.19 20.11 5.89
C VAL A 250 6.83 19.58 5.40
N THR A 251 6.22 20.31 4.46
CA THR A 251 5.00 19.87 3.76
C THR A 251 5.35 19.25 2.41
N ILE A 252 5.58 17.93 2.39
CA ILE A 252 5.47 17.13 1.14
C ILE A 252 3.96 16.94 0.84
N SER A 253 3.54 16.48 -0.34
CA SER A 253 2.15 16.13 -0.64
C SER A 253 2.00 14.65 -1.05
N SER A 254 0.78 14.12 -1.20
CA SER A 254 0.60 12.78 -1.80
C SER A 254 1.06 12.74 -3.24
N ASP A 255 0.90 13.86 -3.94
CA ASP A 255 1.20 14.00 -5.36
C ASP A 255 2.71 13.88 -5.61
N ASP A 256 3.52 14.11 -4.58
CA ASP A 256 4.97 13.91 -4.61
C ASP A 256 5.36 12.42 -4.56
N PHE A 257 4.40 11.51 -4.38
CA PHE A 257 4.64 10.06 -4.26
C PHE A 257 3.83 9.26 -5.26
N ASN A 258 4.33 8.07 -5.57
CA ASN A 258 3.61 7.07 -6.33
C ASN A 258 3.66 5.73 -5.58
N PRO A 259 2.59 5.39 -4.83
CA PRO A 259 2.57 4.21 -3.97
C PRO A 259 2.79 2.87 -4.69
N ILE A 260 2.60 2.80 -6.01
CA ILE A 260 2.85 1.57 -6.77
C ILE A 260 4.34 1.17 -6.76
N TYR A 261 5.23 2.12 -6.45
CA TYR A 261 6.68 1.92 -6.38
C TYR A 261 7.22 1.82 -4.95
N ASN A 262 6.33 1.75 -3.95
CA ASN A 262 6.73 1.46 -2.57
C ASN A 262 7.31 0.05 -2.47
N MET A 263 8.33 -0.11 -1.64
CA MET A 263 9.08 -1.36 -1.56
C MET A 263 9.68 -1.58 -0.18
N SER A 264 9.71 -2.85 0.23
CA SER A 264 10.53 -3.36 1.32
C SER A 264 11.54 -4.36 0.75
N TRP A 265 12.71 -4.44 1.36
CA TRP A 265 13.79 -5.36 0.99
C TRP A 265 14.02 -6.45 2.02
N GLU A 266 13.03 -6.69 2.89
CA GLU A 266 13.12 -7.78 3.86
C GLU A 266 13.29 -9.13 3.15
N GLY A 267 14.27 -9.92 3.60
CA GLY A 267 14.60 -11.22 3.00
C GLY A 267 15.33 -11.16 1.65
N PHE A 268 15.76 -9.98 1.18
CA PHE A 268 16.66 -9.87 0.04
C PHE A 268 18.08 -10.31 0.45
N HIS A 269 18.90 -10.66 -0.54
CA HIS A 269 20.34 -10.85 -0.36
C HIS A 269 21.04 -9.49 -0.26
N GLU A 270 22.31 -9.44 0.14
CA GLU A 270 23.01 -8.17 0.42
C GLU A 270 23.13 -7.26 -0.82
N LYS A 271 23.52 -7.80 -1.97
CA LYS A 271 23.77 -7.03 -3.20
C LYS A 271 23.63 -7.84 -4.48
N GLU A 272 23.35 -7.16 -5.59
CA GLU A 272 23.43 -7.73 -6.94
C GLU A 272 24.10 -6.77 -7.93
N GLU A 273 24.59 -7.30 -9.05
CA GLU A 273 25.17 -6.49 -10.12
C GLU A 273 24.09 -5.93 -11.07
N ARG A 274 24.17 -4.64 -11.36
CA ARG A 274 23.20 -3.90 -12.19
C ARG A 274 23.86 -2.96 -13.19
N GLY A 275 23.08 -2.48 -14.16
CA GLY A 275 23.53 -1.56 -15.20
C GLY A 275 23.78 -2.23 -16.56
N PRO A 276 24.31 -1.48 -17.52
CA PRO A 276 24.57 -1.93 -18.89
C PRO A 276 25.49 -3.18 -18.97
N PRO A 277 25.43 -4.00 -20.05
CA PRO A 277 26.29 -5.17 -20.22
C PRO A 277 27.79 -4.86 -20.23
N ASP A 278 28.16 -3.69 -20.74
CA ASP A 278 29.53 -3.19 -20.83
C ASP A 278 30.04 -2.56 -19.53
N HIS A 279 29.14 -2.27 -18.57
CA HIS A 279 29.53 -1.71 -17.28
C HIS A 279 28.50 -2.06 -16.19
N LYS A 280 28.88 -3.00 -15.32
CA LYS A 280 28.09 -3.42 -14.16
C LYS A 280 28.55 -2.73 -12.88
N TYR A 281 27.61 -2.43 -12.01
CA TYR A 281 27.83 -1.86 -10.69
C TYR A 281 27.23 -2.77 -9.63
N ASP A 282 27.91 -2.88 -8.49
CA ASP A 282 27.28 -3.40 -7.29
C ASP A 282 26.12 -2.49 -6.86
N TYR A 283 24.97 -3.10 -6.61
CA TYR A 283 23.82 -2.49 -5.97
C TYR A 283 23.53 -3.22 -4.67
N TYR A 284 23.84 -2.56 -3.55
CA TYR A 284 23.56 -3.05 -2.21
C TYR A 284 22.10 -2.74 -1.87
N PHE A 285 21.33 -3.74 -1.46
CA PHE A 285 19.93 -3.53 -1.09
C PHE A 285 19.84 -2.81 0.26
N PRO A 286 18.90 -1.85 0.43
CA PRO A 286 18.74 -1.14 1.69
C PRO A 286 17.90 -1.98 2.66
N ILE A 287 18.44 -3.12 3.09
CA ILE A 287 17.77 -4.06 4.01
C ILE A 287 17.49 -3.37 5.35
N GLY A 288 16.30 -3.57 5.89
CA GLY A 288 15.82 -2.88 7.09
C GLY A 288 15.19 -1.50 6.83
N CYS A 289 15.27 -0.98 5.60
CA CYS A 289 14.53 0.22 5.21
C CYS A 289 13.14 -0.11 4.64
N TYR A 290 12.20 0.81 4.83
CA TYR A 290 10.97 0.87 4.06
C TYR A 290 11.02 2.06 3.09
N GLY A 291 10.75 1.81 1.81
CA GLY A 291 10.92 2.79 0.75
C GLY A 291 9.61 3.28 0.16
N PHE A 292 9.44 4.59 0.10
CA PHE A 292 8.30 5.29 -0.50
C PHE A 292 8.67 5.79 -1.90
N GLY A 293 8.00 5.27 -2.92
CA GLY A 293 8.24 5.68 -4.31
C GLY A 293 7.87 7.14 -4.53
N LEU A 294 8.79 7.94 -5.06
CA LEU A 294 8.54 9.34 -5.40
C LEU A 294 7.86 9.45 -6.77
N ASN A 295 7.10 10.52 -6.96
CA ASN A 295 6.60 10.88 -8.27
C ASN A 295 7.73 11.49 -9.12
N VAL A 296 8.18 10.73 -10.11
CA VAL A 296 9.34 11.07 -10.96
C VAL A 296 8.96 11.74 -12.28
N THR A 297 7.68 12.06 -12.49
CA THR A 297 7.17 12.65 -13.76
C THR A 297 7.84 13.98 -14.15
N LYS A 298 8.56 14.63 -13.22
CA LYS A 298 9.33 15.84 -13.46
C LYS A 298 10.68 15.63 -14.18
N TYR A 299 11.17 14.39 -14.33
CA TYR A 299 12.53 14.08 -14.81
C TYR A 299 12.60 13.63 -16.27
N GLU A 300 11.76 14.18 -17.18
CA GLU A 300 11.63 13.85 -18.62
C GLU A 300 10.57 12.79 -18.96
N ASN A 301 10.28 12.68 -20.27
CA ASN A 301 9.28 11.75 -20.82
C ASN A 301 9.78 10.30 -20.96
N SER A 302 11.10 10.06 -20.88
CA SER A 302 11.66 8.70 -20.94
C SER A 302 12.01 8.19 -19.56
N GLU A 303 11.60 6.96 -19.25
CA GLU A 303 11.92 6.23 -18.02
C GLU A 303 13.09 5.25 -18.18
N ASP A 304 13.84 5.30 -19.29
CA ASP A 304 14.93 4.34 -19.56
C ASP A 304 15.99 4.33 -18.45
N TRP A 305 16.26 5.49 -17.86
CA TRP A 305 17.15 5.67 -16.71
C TRP A 305 16.71 4.92 -15.45
N LEU A 306 15.39 4.69 -15.30
CA LEU A 306 14.78 4.04 -14.14
C LEU A 306 14.64 2.52 -14.33
N LYS A 307 14.69 2.04 -15.57
CA LYS A 307 14.59 0.61 -15.89
C LYS A 307 15.70 -0.20 -15.22
N MET A 308 15.47 -1.49 -15.09
CA MET A 308 16.30 -2.46 -14.36
C MET A 308 16.64 -3.65 -15.27
N ASP A 309 16.77 -3.39 -16.56
CA ASP A 309 16.92 -4.37 -17.64
C ASP A 309 18.32 -4.33 -18.26
N GLY A 310 19.23 -3.49 -17.74
CA GLY A 310 20.56 -3.31 -18.28
C GLY A 310 20.58 -2.55 -19.60
N ASN A 311 19.57 -1.73 -19.90
CA ASN A 311 19.65 -0.88 -21.09
C ASN A 311 20.82 0.13 -20.98
N PRO A 312 21.40 0.61 -22.09
CA PRO A 312 22.55 1.54 -22.06
C PRO A 312 22.29 2.89 -21.39
N ASN A 313 21.03 3.26 -21.21
CA ASN A 313 20.63 4.49 -20.53
C ASN A 313 20.28 4.27 -19.06
N GLU A 314 20.40 3.04 -18.51
CA GLU A 314 20.14 2.75 -17.10
C GLU A 314 21.13 3.53 -16.21
N TRP A 315 20.60 4.28 -15.25
CA TRP A 315 21.40 5.05 -14.31
C TRP A 315 21.74 4.23 -13.07
N ARG A 316 22.91 4.47 -12.47
CA ARG A 316 23.36 3.74 -11.27
C ARG A 316 22.49 4.10 -10.07
N ILE A 317 22.17 3.14 -9.21
CA ILE A 317 21.47 3.40 -7.94
C ILE A 317 22.51 3.77 -6.89
N LEU A 318 22.32 4.91 -6.23
CA LEU A 318 23.11 5.37 -5.09
C LEU A 318 22.21 6.00 -4.02
N TYR A 319 22.75 6.22 -2.82
CA TYR A 319 22.06 6.75 -1.66
C TYR A 319 22.59 8.12 -1.25
N HIS A 320 21.69 8.96 -0.76
CA HIS A 320 22.01 10.29 -0.22
C HIS A 320 21.30 10.50 1.11
N GLY A 321 22.08 10.64 2.19
CA GLY A 321 21.58 11.01 3.52
C GLY A 321 21.39 12.52 3.61
N THR A 322 20.30 12.96 4.23
CA THR A 322 20.00 14.38 4.43
C THR A 322 19.39 14.62 5.79
N LEU A 323 19.47 15.87 6.26
CA LEU A 323 18.67 16.34 7.39
C LEU A 323 17.18 16.43 7.00
N ASN A 324 16.32 16.22 7.99
CA ASN A 324 14.86 16.14 7.80
C ASN A 324 14.27 17.42 7.22
N GLU A 325 14.78 18.59 7.62
CA GLU A 325 14.32 19.88 7.10
C GLU A 325 14.52 20.06 5.58
N TYR A 326 15.44 19.31 4.97
CA TYR A 326 15.73 19.43 3.54
C TYR A 326 14.95 18.47 2.66
N VAL A 327 14.28 17.45 3.23
CA VAL A 327 13.60 16.42 2.44
C VAL A 327 12.56 17.04 1.49
N ASN A 328 11.74 17.99 1.97
CA ASN A 328 10.76 18.67 1.12
C ASN A 328 11.41 19.45 -0.03
N SER A 329 12.48 20.20 0.27
CA SER A 329 13.20 20.94 -0.77
C SER A 329 13.78 20.00 -1.82
N ILE A 330 14.32 18.84 -1.42
CA ILE A 330 14.88 17.86 -2.36
C ILE A 330 13.78 17.21 -3.21
N VAL A 331 12.66 16.83 -2.60
CA VAL A 331 11.51 16.24 -3.31
C VAL A 331 10.96 17.22 -4.35
N ARG A 332 10.95 18.52 -4.09
CA ARG A 332 10.43 19.51 -5.06
C ARG A 332 11.50 19.97 -6.06
N ASN A 333 12.66 20.38 -5.57
CA ASN A 333 13.68 21.12 -6.33
C ASN A 333 14.89 20.28 -6.75
N ASN A 334 14.84 18.96 -6.52
CA ASN A 334 15.96 18.03 -6.72
C ASN A 334 17.12 18.26 -5.73
N LEU A 335 18.08 17.33 -5.72
CA LEU A 335 19.34 17.49 -4.98
C LEU A 335 20.18 18.60 -5.63
N GLN A 336 20.91 19.36 -4.82
CA GLN A 336 21.76 20.48 -5.26
C GLN A 336 23.19 20.34 -4.71
N PRO A 337 24.23 20.73 -5.47
CA PRO A 337 25.61 20.71 -4.99
C PRO A 337 25.79 21.47 -3.68
N GLY A 338 26.49 20.86 -2.73
CA GLY A 338 26.82 21.50 -1.45
C GLY A 338 28.02 22.44 -1.58
N GLN A 339 28.19 23.33 -0.59
CA GLN A 339 29.39 24.17 -0.49
C GLN A 339 30.56 23.48 0.23
N ARG A 340 30.30 22.42 1.00
CA ARG A 340 31.30 21.70 1.80
C ARG A 340 31.67 20.38 1.13
N ASN A 341 32.74 20.39 0.34
CA ASN A 341 33.19 19.23 -0.43
C ASN A 341 34.61 18.85 -0.03
N LEU A 342 34.74 17.89 0.89
CA LEU A 342 36.03 17.47 1.45
C LEU A 342 37.04 17.01 0.38
N TYR A 343 36.55 16.45 -0.72
CA TYR A 343 37.37 15.86 -1.77
C TYR A 343 37.44 16.70 -3.04
N ALA A 344 36.94 17.95 -3.04
CA ALA A 344 36.82 18.73 -4.29
C ALA A 344 38.13 18.95 -5.04
N SER A 345 39.27 19.02 -4.33
CA SER A 345 40.60 19.19 -4.91
C SER A 345 41.26 17.88 -5.33
N ASP A 346 40.70 16.72 -4.95
CA ASP A 346 41.26 15.43 -5.31
C ASP A 346 41.13 15.21 -6.82
N LEU A 347 42.06 14.43 -7.38
CA LEU A 347 42.02 14.00 -8.76
C LEU A 347 41.26 12.67 -8.88
N CYS A 348 40.54 12.52 -9.98
CA CYS A 348 39.90 11.29 -10.41
C CYS A 348 39.95 11.19 -11.93
N TYR A 349 39.45 10.09 -12.49
CA TYR A 349 39.34 9.91 -13.94
C TYR A 349 37.89 10.05 -14.37
N ASP A 350 37.67 10.80 -15.46
CA ASP A 350 36.35 10.96 -16.06
C ASP A 350 35.97 9.77 -16.98
N GLU A 351 34.81 9.88 -17.63
CA GLU A 351 34.30 8.86 -18.55
C GLU A 351 35.17 8.65 -19.81
N TYR A 352 36.13 9.55 -20.06
CA TYR A 352 37.08 9.49 -21.17
C TYR A 352 38.50 9.08 -20.71
N GLY A 353 38.67 8.74 -19.43
CA GLY A 353 39.97 8.40 -18.84
C GLY A 353 40.89 9.61 -18.65
N SER A 354 40.36 10.83 -18.70
CA SER A 354 41.12 12.06 -18.44
C SER A 354 41.17 12.35 -16.95
N ALA A 355 42.34 12.74 -16.45
CA ALA A 355 42.50 13.18 -15.07
C ALA A 355 41.80 14.54 -14.87
N VAL A 356 40.83 14.59 -13.97
CA VAL A 356 40.02 15.77 -13.64
C VAL A 356 39.91 15.93 -12.13
N GLN A 357 39.60 17.13 -11.66
CA GLN A 357 39.24 17.32 -10.25
C GLN A 357 37.85 16.73 -9.97
N VAL A 358 37.67 16.17 -8.77
CA VAL A 358 36.35 15.73 -8.28
C VAL A 358 35.37 16.91 -8.26
N GLY A 359 35.84 18.09 -7.86
CA GLY A 359 35.05 19.32 -7.83
C GLY A 359 33.99 19.38 -6.73
N ASN A 360 33.22 20.46 -6.72
CA ASN A 360 32.10 20.63 -5.79
C ASN A 360 30.85 19.92 -6.34
N GLY A 361 30.14 19.18 -5.49
CA GLY A 361 29.01 18.39 -5.95
C GLY A 361 28.10 17.86 -4.85
N ILE A 362 27.33 16.85 -5.22
CA ILE A 362 26.37 16.13 -4.40
C ILE A 362 27.02 14.80 -4.03
N TYR A 363 27.14 14.52 -2.73
CA TYR A 363 27.74 13.30 -2.23
C TYR A 363 26.74 12.16 -2.20
N PHE A 364 27.20 10.97 -2.55
CA PHE A 364 26.44 9.73 -2.50
C PHE A 364 27.29 8.59 -1.93
N SER A 365 26.61 7.50 -1.55
CA SER A 365 27.23 6.22 -1.28
C SER A 365 26.46 5.09 -1.98
N ASP A 366 27.12 3.98 -2.27
CA ASP A 366 26.47 2.75 -2.71
C ASP A 366 25.95 1.91 -1.53
N ARG A 367 26.22 2.34 -0.30
CA ARG A 367 25.73 1.74 0.96
C ARG A 367 24.90 2.76 1.74
N PHE A 368 23.66 2.43 2.07
CA PHE A 368 22.78 3.39 2.76
C PHE A 368 23.25 3.65 4.20
N GLU A 369 23.94 2.69 4.82
CA GLU A 369 24.48 2.79 6.18
C GLU A 369 25.48 3.93 6.32
N VAL A 370 26.28 4.15 5.27
CA VAL A 370 27.23 5.26 5.18
C VAL A 370 26.48 6.61 5.22
N CYS A 371 25.29 6.67 4.61
CA CYS A 371 24.45 7.86 4.58
C CYS A 371 23.83 8.20 5.95
N LEU A 372 23.66 7.23 6.86
CA LEU A 372 23.05 7.46 8.18
C LEU A 372 23.79 8.53 8.98
N ASN A 373 25.12 8.60 8.85
CA ASN A 373 25.97 9.62 9.47
C ASN A 373 25.66 11.07 9.05
N TYR A 374 24.89 11.25 7.99
CA TYR A 374 24.52 12.54 7.41
C TYR A 374 23.03 12.86 7.55
N THR A 375 22.32 12.06 8.33
CA THR A 375 20.88 12.24 8.59
C THR A 375 20.63 12.70 10.02
N SER A 376 19.49 13.32 10.25
CA SER A 376 18.97 13.59 11.60
C SER A 376 17.84 12.61 11.93
N HIS A 377 17.70 12.27 13.22
CA HIS A 377 16.60 11.43 13.67
C HIS A 377 15.27 12.21 13.67
N ILE A 378 14.21 11.55 13.23
CA ILE A 378 12.82 11.93 13.45
C ILE A 378 12.29 11.02 14.55
N GLU A 379 11.86 11.57 15.68
CA GLU A 379 11.22 10.78 16.74
C GLU A 379 9.71 10.68 16.51
N ILE A 380 9.20 9.45 16.51
CA ILE A 380 7.81 9.11 16.19
C ILE A 380 7.42 7.93 17.09
N ASP A 381 6.56 8.16 18.10
CA ASP A 381 6.17 7.18 19.14
C ASP A 381 7.37 6.46 19.77
N ARG A 382 8.34 7.25 20.24
CA ARG A 382 9.57 6.77 20.90
C ARG A 382 10.46 5.89 20.01
N LYS A 383 10.16 5.80 18.72
CA LYS A 383 11.04 5.23 17.71
C LYS A 383 11.75 6.37 17.01
N HIS A 384 12.98 6.12 16.61
CA HIS A 384 13.78 7.08 15.88
C HIS A 384 13.90 6.61 14.43
N PHE A 385 13.68 7.52 13.49
CA PHE A 385 13.76 7.25 12.06
C PHE A 385 14.78 8.16 11.39
N GLN A 386 15.46 7.66 10.38
CA GLN A 386 16.36 8.43 9.53
C GLN A 386 15.88 8.38 8.08
N ALA A 387 15.92 9.53 7.39
CA ALA A 387 15.45 9.68 6.01
C ALA A 387 16.64 9.67 5.04
N ILE A 388 16.59 8.77 4.05
CA ILE A 388 17.64 8.63 3.02
C ILE A 388 16.99 8.65 1.64
N PHE A 389 17.54 9.42 0.71
CA PHE A 389 17.12 9.33 -0.68
C PHE A 389 17.82 8.18 -1.38
N MET A 390 17.03 7.37 -2.09
CA MET A 390 17.51 6.46 -3.11
C MET A 390 17.41 7.16 -4.45
N THR A 391 18.53 7.23 -5.16
CA THR A 391 18.73 8.12 -6.29
C THR A 391 19.28 7.34 -7.47
N ARG A 392 18.75 7.59 -8.67
CA ARG A 392 19.39 7.21 -9.92
C ARG A 392 20.39 8.29 -10.30
N VAL A 393 21.62 7.89 -10.59
CA VAL A 393 22.74 8.79 -10.88
C VAL A 393 23.31 8.45 -12.26
N ASN A 394 23.49 9.46 -13.10
CA ASN A 394 24.09 9.31 -14.41
C ASN A 394 25.54 8.76 -14.25
N PRO A 395 25.82 7.52 -14.67
CA PRO A 395 27.09 6.88 -14.39
C PRO A 395 28.28 7.62 -15.02
N ARG A 396 28.07 8.31 -16.15
CA ARG A 396 29.12 9.07 -16.84
C ARG A 396 29.58 10.31 -16.05
N LYS A 397 28.78 10.75 -15.08
CA LYS A 397 29.01 11.99 -14.32
C LYS A 397 29.41 11.73 -12.87
N ILE A 398 29.60 10.47 -12.51
CA ILE A 398 30.14 10.07 -11.22
C ILE A 398 31.63 10.39 -11.17
N ARG A 399 32.07 11.00 -10.07
CA ARG A 399 33.45 11.26 -9.72
C ARG A 399 33.79 10.54 -8.41
N GLN A 400 34.94 9.89 -8.37
CA GLN A 400 35.44 9.18 -7.21
C GLN A 400 36.97 9.18 -7.25
N SER A 401 37.61 9.82 -6.27
CA SER A 401 39.07 9.74 -6.09
C SER A 401 39.45 8.48 -5.32
N ASP A 402 40.74 8.10 -5.34
CA ASP A 402 41.23 6.93 -4.61
C ASP A 402 40.87 6.98 -3.12
N ARG A 403 40.98 8.16 -2.48
CA ARG A 403 40.58 8.37 -1.08
C ARG A 403 39.08 8.16 -0.84
N MET A 404 38.24 8.45 -1.84
CA MET A 404 36.80 8.27 -1.74
C MET A 404 36.39 6.80 -1.88
N VAL A 405 37.20 5.98 -2.56
CA VAL A 405 36.97 4.53 -2.69
C VAL A 405 36.96 3.85 -1.31
N ASP A 406 37.93 4.19 -0.46
CA ASP A 406 38.08 3.59 0.88
C ASP A 406 36.91 3.87 1.83
N VAL A 407 36.12 4.90 1.55
CA VAL A 407 34.97 5.33 2.37
C VAL A 407 33.64 5.25 1.63
N ASN A 408 33.61 4.61 0.46
CA ASN A 408 32.40 4.42 -0.35
C ASN A 408 31.68 5.74 -0.70
N TYR A 409 32.43 6.79 -1.06
CA TYR A 409 31.85 8.05 -1.53
C TYR A 409 31.90 8.20 -3.03
N PHE A 410 30.88 8.85 -3.56
CA PHE A 410 30.75 9.26 -4.95
C PHE A 410 30.28 10.71 -4.99
N VAL A 411 30.72 11.48 -5.98
CA VAL A 411 30.31 12.88 -6.17
C VAL A 411 29.75 13.07 -7.58
N VAL A 412 28.70 13.87 -7.69
CA VAL A 412 28.17 14.36 -8.97
C VAL A 412 28.05 15.86 -8.91
N ASN A 413 28.64 16.57 -9.87
CA ASN A 413 28.76 18.03 -9.79
C ASN A 413 27.47 18.78 -10.17
N ASN A 414 26.56 18.16 -10.92
CA ASN A 414 25.36 18.82 -11.44
C ASN A 414 24.08 18.11 -11.01
N SER A 415 23.04 18.89 -10.70
CA SER A 415 21.72 18.38 -10.31
C SER A 415 20.97 17.67 -11.45
N GLU A 416 21.28 17.98 -12.70
CA GLU A 416 20.64 17.35 -13.87
C GLU A 416 21.00 15.86 -14.01
N ASP A 417 22.12 15.46 -13.42
CA ASP A 417 22.69 14.11 -13.48
C ASP A 417 22.24 13.21 -12.32
N VAL A 418 21.28 13.67 -11.51
CA VAL A 418 20.76 12.94 -10.34
C VAL A 418 19.24 13.00 -10.27
N ARG A 419 18.61 11.87 -9.98
CA ARG A 419 17.15 11.70 -9.92
C ARG A 419 16.76 10.88 -8.69
N PRO A 420 16.50 11.51 -7.53
CA PRO A 420 15.80 10.87 -6.42
C PRO A 420 14.48 10.28 -6.90
N TYR A 421 14.29 8.99 -6.66
CA TYR A 421 13.07 8.29 -7.10
C TYR A 421 12.38 7.53 -5.97
N ARG A 422 13.02 7.46 -4.80
CA ARG A 422 12.43 6.85 -3.61
C ARG A 422 13.02 7.47 -2.35
N LEU A 423 12.17 7.66 -1.35
CA LEU A 423 12.57 8.07 -0.01
C LEU A 423 12.54 6.84 0.91
N LEU A 424 13.66 6.55 1.55
CA LEU A 424 13.81 5.45 2.49
C LEU A 424 13.66 5.96 3.91
N LEU A 425 12.95 5.20 4.74
CA LEU A 425 12.94 5.33 6.18
C LEU A 425 13.65 4.14 6.81
N TYR A 426 14.62 4.45 7.66
CA TYR A 426 15.32 3.48 8.48
C TYR A 426 14.95 3.69 9.94
N GLU A 427 14.41 2.65 10.60
CA GLU A 427 14.11 2.68 12.04
C GLU A 427 15.40 2.36 12.82
N THR A 428 15.88 3.32 13.60
CA THR A 428 17.02 3.16 14.51
C THR A 428 16.54 2.68 15.88
N GLN A 429 17.30 1.76 16.48
CA GLN A 429 17.01 1.18 17.80
C GLN A 429 17.13 2.19 18.95
#